data_AF-A0A9E3L786-F1
#
_entry.id   AF-A0A9E3L786-F1
#
_cell.length_a   1.000
_cell.length_b   1.000
_cell.length_c   1.000
_cell.angle_alpha   90.00
_cell.angle_beta   90.00
_cell.angle_gamma   90.00
#
_symmetry.space_group_name_H-M   'P 1'
#
loop_
_entity.id
_entity.type
_entity.pdbx_description
1 polymer ?
#
loop_
_entity_poly.entity_id
_entity_poly.type
_entity_poly.pdbx_seq_one_letter_code
_entity_poly.pdbx_strand_id
1 'polypeptide(L)'
;MIANYITVYFPGKTAALIYDEWPYSKLIFKAARLELQKNGFAHVIEFGVDDTVLDAVTIAAQIIRSNADVVFWAGTEKNFAQIVKEARAKATEDS
;
A
#
# COMPACT_ATOMS: atom_id res chain seq x y z
N MET A 1 -8.30 6.39 -13.46
CA MET A 1 -7.16 5.53 -13.10
C MET A 1 -6.71 5.88 -11.67
N ILE A 2 -6.28 4.92 -10.86
CA ILE A 2 -6.06 5.14 -9.40
C ILE A 2 -4.99 6.19 -9.09
N ALA A 3 -3.95 6.31 -9.92
CA ALA A 3 -2.91 7.32 -9.74
C ALA A 3 -3.45 8.74 -9.90
N ASN A 4 -4.32 8.99 -10.89
CA ASN A 4 -5.00 10.30 -11.04
C ASN A 4 -5.89 10.63 -9.84
N TYR A 5 -6.52 9.61 -9.23
CA TYR A 5 -7.30 9.81 -8.02
C TYR A 5 -6.39 10.26 -6.87
N ILE A 6 -5.29 9.54 -6.64
CA ILE A 6 -4.33 9.88 -5.58
C ILE A 6 -3.76 11.28 -5.79
N THR A 7 -3.35 11.62 -7.01
CA THR A 7 -2.72 12.92 -7.31
C THR A 7 -3.67 14.11 -7.21
N VAL A 8 -4.95 13.92 -7.55
CA VAL A 8 -5.97 14.99 -7.45
C VAL A 8 -6.41 15.21 -6.01
N TYR A 9 -6.63 14.14 -5.24
CA TYR A 9 -7.24 14.23 -3.91
C TYR A 9 -6.24 14.30 -2.76
N PHE A 10 -4.98 13.91 -2.98
CA PHE A 10 -3.94 13.91 -1.96
C PHE A 10 -2.68 14.67 -2.43
N PRO A 11 -2.78 15.94 -2.83
CA PRO A 11 -1.63 16.71 -3.29
C PRO A 11 -0.62 16.93 -2.14
N GLY A 12 0.67 16.73 -2.43
CA GLY A 12 1.77 16.94 -1.47
C GLY A 12 1.86 15.90 -0.35
N LYS A 13 1.12 14.80 -0.47
CA LYS A 13 1.04 13.71 0.50
C LYS A 13 2.02 12.57 0.16
N THR A 14 2.30 11.69 1.10
CA THR A 14 3.12 10.49 0.90
C THR A 14 2.23 9.28 0.63
N ALA A 15 2.68 8.38 -0.26
CA ALA A 15 1.92 7.17 -0.58
C ALA A 15 2.75 5.90 -0.34
N ALA A 16 2.14 4.91 0.29
CA ALA A 16 2.63 3.54 0.31
C ALA A 16 1.91 2.74 -0.78
N LEU A 17 2.67 2.09 -1.66
CA LEU A 17 2.17 1.18 -2.68
C LEU A 17 2.55 -0.23 -2.29
N ILE A 18 1.54 -1.06 -2.09
CA ILE A 18 1.68 -2.43 -1.63
C ILE A 18 1.13 -3.34 -2.71
N TYR A 19 1.83 -4.44 -2.98
CA TYR A 19 1.34 -5.44 -3.91
C TYR A 19 1.57 -6.86 -3.40
N ASP A 20 0.70 -7.79 -3.79
CA ASP A 20 0.98 -9.21 -3.62
C ASP A 20 1.61 -9.85 -4.87
N GLU A 21 2.11 -11.08 -4.69
CA GLU A 21 2.87 -11.78 -5.73
C GLU A 21 2.05 -12.16 -6.97
N TRP A 22 0.73 -11.93 -6.99
CA TRP A 22 -0.10 -12.24 -8.16
C TRP A 22 0.36 -11.44 -9.39
N PRO A 23 0.44 -12.07 -10.58
CA PRO A 23 0.87 -11.38 -11.79
C PRO A 23 0.06 -10.13 -12.11
N TYR A 24 -1.25 -10.18 -11.85
CA TYR A 24 -2.16 -9.05 -12.09
C TYR A 24 -1.90 -7.88 -11.13
N SER A 25 -1.67 -8.18 -9.86
CA SER A 25 -1.30 -7.22 -8.81
C SER A 25 -0.03 -6.46 -9.15
N LYS A 26 1.00 -7.18 -9.60
CA LYS A 26 2.26 -6.58 -10.07
C LYS A 26 2.06 -5.64 -11.25
N LEU A 27 1.17 -5.97 -12.19
CA LEU A 27 0.86 -5.10 -13.33
C LEU A 27 0.17 -3.81 -12.87
N ILE A 28 -0.85 -3.92 -12.01
CA ILE A 28 -1.54 -2.76 -11.44
C ILE A 28 -0.56 -1.89 -10.66
N PHE A 29 0.26 -2.49 -9.80
CA PHE A 29 1.28 -1.80 -9.03
C PHE A 29 2.24 -1.01 -9.92
N LYS A 30 2.79 -1.64 -10.96
CA LYS A 30 3.69 -0.97 -11.91
C LYS A 30 3.03 0.21 -12.60
N ALA A 31 1.77 0.06 -13.02
CA ALA A 31 1.01 1.14 -13.65
C ALA A 31 0.76 2.30 -12.68
N ALA A 32 0.33 2.01 -11.45
CA ALA A 32 0.10 3.02 -10.41
C ALA A 32 1.40 3.76 -10.07
N ARG A 33 2.50 3.02 -9.87
CA ARG A 33 3.83 3.57 -9.58
C ARG A 33 4.29 4.54 -10.67
N LEU A 34 4.22 4.12 -11.94
CA LEU A 34 4.67 4.93 -13.08
C LEU A 34 3.86 6.24 -13.16
N GLU A 35 2.56 6.17 -12.96
CA GLU A 35 1.69 7.34 -13.04
C GLU A 35 1.88 8.28 -11.86
N LEU A 36 2.07 7.77 -10.64
CA LEU A 36 2.40 8.62 -9.48
C LEU A 36 3.74 9.35 -9.69
N GLN A 37 4.75 8.67 -10.22
CA GLN A 37 6.04 9.28 -10.57
C GLN A 37 5.89 10.40 -11.61
N LYS A 38 5.11 10.17 -12.68
CA LYS A 38 4.82 11.20 -13.70
C LYS A 38 4.15 12.44 -13.13
N ASN A 39 3.35 12.29 -12.08
CA ASN A 39 2.61 13.38 -11.43
C ASN A 39 3.37 14.01 -10.24
N GLY A 40 4.66 13.71 -10.06
CA GLY A 40 5.50 14.36 -9.05
C GLY A 40 5.26 13.88 -7.62
N PHE A 41 4.68 12.69 -7.41
CA PHE A 41 4.57 12.09 -6.08
C PHE A 41 5.96 11.63 -5.62
N ALA A 42 6.60 12.44 -4.77
CA ALA A 42 8.03 12.32 -4.45
C ALA A 42 8.40 11.10 -3.60
N HIS A 43 7.45 10.57 -2.81
CA HIS A 43 7.71 9.47 -1.88
C HIS A 43 6.68 8.36 -2.07
N VAL A 44 7.13 7.31 -2.75
CA VAL A 44 6.44 6.04 -2.92
C VAL A 44 7.20 4.99 -2.12
N ILE A 45 6.57 4.46 -1.08
CA ILE A 45 7.13 3.36 -0.28
C ILE A 45 6.56 2.06 -0.84
N GLU A 46 7.43 1.16 -1.30
CA GLU A 46 7.04 -0.03 -2.04
C GLU A 46 7.17 -1.29 -1.18
N PHE A 47 6.10 -2.07 -1.12
CA PHE A 47 6.08 -3.33 -0.37
C PHE A 47 5.56 -4.46 -1.26
N GLY A 48 6.39 -5.50 -1.43
CA GLY A 48 5.96 -6.76 -2.03
C GLY A 48 5.54 -7.73 -0.94
N VAL A 49 4.42 -8.42 -1.15
CA VAL A 49 3.83 -9.37 -0.20
C VAL A 49 3.86 -10.76 -0.81
N ASP A 50 4.63 -11.65 -0.19
CA ASP A 50 4.64 -13.08 -0.55
C ASP A 50 3.40 -13.78 0.02
N ASP A 51 2.52 -14.22 -0.87
CA ASP A 51 1.28 -14.91 -0.52
C ASP A 51 1.48 -16.29 0.09
N THR A 52 2.65 -16.90 -0.10
CA THR A 52 2.97 -18.21 0.49
C THR A 52 3.37 -18.09 1.96
N VAL A 53 3.80 -16.89 2.39
CA VAL A 53 4.26 -16.60 3.75
C VAL A 53 3.73 -15.23 4.20
N LEU A 54 2.41 -15.01 4.05
CA LEU A 54 1.79 -13.75 4.41
C LEU A 54 1.96 -13.46 5.91
N ASP A 55 2.89 -12.56 6.24
CA ASP A 55 3.05 -11.99 7.57
C ASP A 55 2.33 -10.63 7.64
N ALA A 56 1.01 -10.72 7.82
CA ALA A 56 0.13 -9.55 7.92
C ALA A 56 0.53 -8.61 9.07
N VAL A 57 1.10 -9.13 10.15
CA VAL A 57 1.55 -8.35 11.31
C VAL A 57 2.76 -7.49 10.94
N THR A 58 3.75 -8.07 10.27
CA THR A 58 4.93 -7.34 9.80
C THR A 58 4.56 -6.30 8.76
N ILE A 59 3.69 -6.64 7.81
CA ILE A 59 3.23 -5.70 6.77
C ILE A 59 2.46 -4.54 7.41
N ALA A 60 1.52 -4.82 8.32
CA ALA A 60 0.81 -3.78 9.07
C ALA A 60 1.77 -2.84 9.83
N ALA A 61 2.77 -3.41 10.50
CA ALA A 61 3.79 -2.64 11.20
C ALA A 61 4.67 -1.81 10.25
N GLN A 62 4.94 -2.28 9.04
CA GLN A 62 5.66 -1.52 8.01
C GLN A 62 4.81 -0.36 7.48
N ILE A 63 3.52 -0.59 7.23
CA ILE A 63 2.58 0.46 6.82
C ILE A 63 2.51 1.58 7.87
N ILE A 64 2.34 1.23 9.14
CA ILE A 64 2.28 2.22 10.22
C ILE A 64 3.60 2.99 10.30
N ARG A 65 4.75 2.30 10.27
CA ARG A 65 6.09 2.93 10.31
C ARG A 65 6.41 3.79 9.09
N SER A 66 5.76 3.53 7.96
CA SER A 66 5.98 4.27 6.72
C SER A 66 5.55 5.73 6.83
N ASN A 67 4.69 6.08 7.80
CA ASN A 67 4.06 7.41 7.92
C ASN A 67 3.45 7.88 6.59
N ALA A 68 2.99 6.94 5.76
CA ALA A 68 2.29 7.24 4.53
C ALA A 68 0.93 7.87 4.84
N ASP A 69 0.61 9.00 4.21
CA ASP A 69 -0.72 9.59 4.30
C ASP A 69 -1.79 8.75 3.56
N VAL A 70 -1.37 8.03 2.51
CA VAL A 70 -2.24 7.21 1.65
C VAL A 70 -1.64 5.83 1.46
N VAL A 71 -2.45 4.79 1.56
CA VAL A 71 -2.05 3.42 1.26
C VAL A 71 -2.83 2.92 0.04
N PHE A 72 -2.10 2.47 -0.97
CA PHE A 72 -2.66 1.79 -2.13
C PHE A 72 -2.31 0.30 -2.06
N TRP A 73 -3.33 -0.54 -2.16
CA TRP A 73 -3.21 -2.00 -2.19
C TRP A 73 -3.53 -2.53 -3.59
N ALA A 74 -2.57 -3.22 -4.20
CA ALA A 74 -2.74 -4.01 -5.40
C ALA A 74 -2.61 -5.50 -5.04
N GLY A 75 -3.72 -6.16 -4.75
CA GLY A 75 -3.68 -7.56 -4.36
C GLY A 75 -5.06 -8.13 -4.11
N THR A 76 -5.11 -9.37 -3.66
CA THR A 76 -6.35 -10.05 -3.30
C THR A 76 -7.02 -9.39 -2.09
N GLU A 77 -8.35 -9.42 -2.09
CA GLU A 77 -9.15 -8.88 -0.98
C GLU A 77 -8.90 -9.65 0.33
N LYS A 78 -8.63 -10.96 0.23
CA LYS A 78 -8.34 -11.81 1.39
C LYS A 78 -7.12 -11.33 2.16
N ASN A 79 -6.02 -11.05 1.46
CA ASN A 79 -4.77 -10.61 2.08
C ASN A 79 -4.93 -9.20 2.65
N PHE A 80 -5.62 -8.31 1.91
CA PHE A 80 -5.95 -6.97 2.40
C PHE A 80 -6.73 -7.01 3.71
N ALA A 81 -7.77 -7.84 3.79
CA ALA A 81 -8.60 -7.95 4.99
C ALA A 81 -7.77 -8.38 6.21
N GLN A 82 -6.82 -9.31 6.03
CA GLN A 82 -5.92 -9.74 7.09
C GLN A 82 -4.98 -8.59 7.53
N ILE A 83 -4.35 -7.90 6.58
CA ILE A 83 -3.45 -6.77 6.88
C ILE A 83 -4.20 -5.65 7.63
N VAL A 84 -5.41 -5.29 7.19
CA VAL A 84 -6.23 -4.25 7.84
C VAL A 84 -6.62 -4.66 9.26
N LYS A 85 -6.95 -5.94 9.48
CA LYS A 85 -7.27 -6.46 10.82
C LYS A 85 -6.09 -6.28 11.77
N GLU A 86 -4.89 -6.66 11.35
CA GLU A 86 -3.67 -6.53 12.17
C GLU A 86 -3.28 -5.06 12.39
N ALA A 87 -3.43 -4.20 11.38
CA ALA A 87 -3.16 -2.77 11.51
C ALA A 87 -4.08 -2.10 12.54
N ARG A 88 -5.37 -2.46 12.55
CA ARG A 88 -6.35 -1.95 13.53
C ARG A 88 -6.06 -2.42 14.95
N ALA A 89 -5.67 -3.69 15.11
CA ALA A 89 -5.32 -4.23 16.42
C ALA A 89 -4.16 -3.44 17.02
N LYS A 90 -3.07 -3.25 16.26
CA LYS A 90 -1.89 -2.46 16.70
C LYS A 90 -2.23 -1.00 17.03
N ALA A 91 -3.01 -0.32 16.20
CA ALA A 91 -3.37 1.08 16.45
C ALA A 91 -4.16 1.29 17.76
N THR A 92 -4.84 0.25 18.25
CA THR A 92 -5.61 0.31 19.52
C THR A 92 -4.71 0.08 20.73
N GLU A 93 -3.59 -0.65 20.60
CA GLU A 93 -2.64 -0.91 21.68
C GLU A 93 -1.77 0.33 22.02
N ASP A 94 -1.56 1.21 21.04
CA ASP A 94 -0.77 2.44 21.18
C ASP A 94 -1.60 3.66 21.67
N SER A 95 -2.90 3.49 21.94
CA SER A 95 -3.86 4.53 22.38
C SER A 95 -4.20 4.43 23.86
#